data_AF-A0A1L0D328-F1
#
_entry.id   AF-A0A1L0D328-F1
#
_cell.length_a   1.000
_cell.length_b   1.000
_cell.length_c   1.000
_cell.angle_alpha   90.00
_cell.angle_beta   90.00
_cell.angle_gamma   90.00
#
_symmetry.space_group_name_H-M   'P 1'
#
loop_
_entity.id
_entity.type
_entity.pdbx_description
1 polymer ?
#
loop_
_entity_poly.entity_id
_entity_poly.type
_entity_poly.pdbx_seq_one_letter_code
_entity_poly.pdbx_strand_id
1 'polypeptide(L)'
;MAPKENNDSNASLESITKDQLLNVQASLKQTLNKLKTSNAEENTNDESTSHLSLLSLKNDSMLSYIQSIAYLMLEENEVQIGAKVDDDSDEEEETIANDINKYEWNTIVQKTIIEKAIKPIEKKLQYQLDKLCKVYYNEFERLQKEQQKQEKKTQIDEDKSGEEDNSDSEENSSDDEQMYKPNIETETKIFKNRASRMDEAEGEREEQISKQDIVSGKYQPIKVSQNIQFEDKFDYNADKNAKKNKLQSMEEYLQEMQDKPEWESSIGANLQKSGKKSMSLKSQHVMNKERELDEYEETNFIRLNRNSLPGQNNKAQKKLRKQKELRDRVNVIAGEDFSIFNNSGAQKRKFEGSTTRGGNKKPKGAWDRAKKRL
;
A
#
# COMPACT_ATOMS: atom_id res chain seq x y z
N MET A 1 70.86 -42.94 -4.30
CA MET A 1 70.56 -41.72 -3.53
C MET A 1 69.28 -41.14 -4.08
N ALA A 2 68.19 -41.25 -3.32
CA ALA A 2 66.94 -40.55 -3.58
C ALA A 2 67.04 -39.12 -3.04
N PRO A 3 66.28 -38.17 -3.57
CA PRO A 3 65.72 -37.10 -2.76
C PRO A 3 64.24 -37.41 -2.51
N LYS A 4 63.92 -37.74 -1.26
CA LYS A 4 62.56 -37.66 -0.71
C LYS A 4 62.40 -36.24 -0.20
N GLU A 5 61.77 -35.33 -0.94
CA GLU A 5 61.33 -34.05 -0.38
C GLU A 5 60.02 -33.61 -1.04
N ASN A 6 59.13 -33.06 -0.20
CA ASN A 6 57.91 -32.30 -0.51
C ASN A 6 56.55 -33.04 -0.50
N ASN A 7 56.29 -33.86 0.52
CA ASN A 7 54.90 -34.20 0.92
C ASN A 7 54.49 -33.58 2.28
N ASP A 8 55.43 -33.12 3.11
CA ASP A 8 55.12 -32.63 4.46
C ASP A 8 54.58 -31.17 4.49
N SER A 9 54.86 -30.37 3.46
CA SER A 9 54.40 -28.99 3.37
C SER A 9 52.90 -28.87 3.07
N ASN A 10 52.33 -29.81 2.32
CA ASN A 10 50.89 -29.82 2.00
C ASN A 10 50.05 -30.28 3.21
N ALA A 11 50.49 -31.32 3.94
CA ALA A 11 49.83 -31.77 5.16
C ALA A 11 49.83 -30.69 6.28
N SER A 12 50.88 -29.88 6.32
CA SER A 12 50.99 -28.76 7.27
C SER A 12 50.00 -27.63 6.92
N LEU A 13 49.78 -27.34 5.64
CA LEU A 13 48.79 -26.34 5.21
C LEU A 13 47.35 -26.82 5.38
N GLU A 14 47.06 -28.10 5.14
CA GLU A 14 45.74 -28.71 5.35
C GLU A 14 45.33 -28.78 6.83
N SER A 15 46.28 -28.99 7.74
CA SER A 15 46.00 -28.96 9.19
C SER A 15 45.75 -27.54 9.69
N ILE A 16 46.49 -26.56 9.18
CA ILE A 16 46.29 -25.14 9.51
C ILE A 16 44.89 -24.65 9.08
N THR A 17 44.36 -25.09 7.93
CA THR A 17 43.01 -24.72 7.49
C THR A 17 41.91 -25.41 8.28
N LYS A 18 42.09 -26.70 8.63
CA LYS A 18 41.15 -27.44 9.51
C LYS A 18 41.05 -26.86 10.91
N ASP A 19 42.18 -26.44 11.49
CA ASP A 19 42.20 -25.78 12.81
C ASP A 19 41.54 -24.39 12.76
N GLN A 20 41.73 -23.64 11.68
CA GLN A 20 41.02 -22.38 11.47
C GLN A 20 39.50 -22.59 11.31
N LEU A 21 39.09 -23.67 10.64
CA LEU A 21 37.69 -24.06 10.44
C LEU A 21 37.01 -24.45 11.75
N LEU A 22 37.68 -25.27 12.57
CA LEU A 22 37.23 -25.60 13.92
C LEU A 22 37.11 -24.36 14.80
N ASN A 23 38.02 -23.40 14.66
CA ASN A 23 37.99 -22.16 15.42
C ASN A 23 36.84 -21.23 14.98
N VAL A 24 36.55 -21.14 13.69
CA VAL A 24 35.39 -20.39 13.17
C VAL A 24 34.07 -21.03 13.61
N GLN A 25 33.95 -22.36 13.52
CA GLN A 25 32.77 -23.07 14.02
C GLN A 25 32.60 -22.93 15.53
N ALA A 26 33.68 -22.98 16.30
CA ALA A 26 33.65 -22.76 17.75
C ALA A 26 33.23 -21.31 18.07
N SER A 27 33.77 -20.32 17.34
CA SER A 27 33.41 -18.91 17.49
C SER A 27 31.95 -18.62 17.12
N LEU A 28 31.43 -19.24 16.05
CA LEU A 28 30.02 -19.14 15.66
C LEU A 28 29.09 -19.81 16.69
N LYS A 29 29.45 -20.98 17.21
CA LYS A 29 28.69 -21.65 18.28
C LYS A 29 28.72 -20.84 19.58
N GLN A 30 29.86 -20.24 19.91
CA GLN A 30 30.00 -19.40 21.10
C GLN A 30 29.20 -18.10 20.99
N THR A 31 29.22 -17.44 19.83
CA THR A 31 28.41 -16.23 19.58
C THR A 31 26.91 -16.55 19.57
N LEU A 32 26.50 -17.66 18.97
CA LEU A 32 25.12 -18.14 18.99
C LEU A 32 24.65 -18.45 20.42
N ASN A 33 25.46 -19.12 21.23
CA ASN A 33 25.12 -19.38 22.63
C ASN A 33 25.04 -18.07 23.42
N LYS A 34 25.95 -17.13 23.19
CA LYS A 34 25.95 -15.82 23.86
C LYS A 34 24.73 -14.96 23.48
N LEU A 35 24.27 -15.04 22.22
CA LEU A 35 23.05 -14.38 21.74
C LEU A 35 21.79 -15.05 22.30
N LYS A 36 21.77 -16.38 22.42
CA LYS A 36 20.66 -17.10 23.06
C LYS A 36 20.56 -16.78 24.54
N THR A 37 21.68 -16.68 25.25
CA THR A 37 21.68 -16.28 26.66
C THR A 37 21.28 -14.81 26.84
N SER A 38 21.73 -13.90 25.97
CA SER A 38 21.28 -12.50 26.05
C SER A 38 19.79 -12.33 25.74
N ASN A 39 19.24 -13.09 24.78
CA ASN A 39 17.79 -13.13 24.55
C ASN A 39 17.05 -13.80 25.72
N ALA A 40 17.62 -14.81 26.37
CA ALA A 40 16.99 -15.47 27.51
C ALA A 40 16.94 -14.57 28.76
N GLU A 41 17.98 -13.74 28.96
CA GLU A 41 18.03 -12.76 30.06
C GLU A 41 17.03 -11.59 29.87
N GLU A 42 16.65 -11.26 28.63
CA GLU A 42 15.56 -10.30 28.36
C GLU A 42 14.15 -10.91 28.53
N ASN A 43 14.01 -12.25 28.50
CA ASN A 43 12.71 -12.94 28.57
C ASN A 43 12.25 -13.27 30.01
N THR A 44 13.01 -12.95 31.05
CA THR A 44 12.58 -13.20 32.45
C THR A 44 11.66 -12.12 33.03
N ASN A 45 11.36 -11.07 32.28
CA ASN A 45 10.31 -10.12 32.60
C ASN A 45 9.22 -10.18 31.50
N ASP A 46 8.05 -10.69 31.89
CA ASP A 46 6.76 -10.63 31.18
C ASP A 46 6.45 -11.75 30.16
N GLU A 47 5.75 -12.79 30.64
CA GLU A 47 5.01 -13.79 29.85
C GLU A 47 3.74 -13.20 29.18
N SER A 48 3.86 -12.08 28.48
CA SER A 48 2.76 -11.54 27.69
C SER A 48 3.29 -11.03 26.35
N THR A 49 3.04 -11.85 25.32
CA THR A 49 3.39 -11.63 23.92
C THR A 49 4.88 -11.38 23.69
N SER A 50 5.59 -12.42 23.29
CA SER A 50 6.93 -12.31 22.72
C SER A 50 6.89 -11.32 21.56
N HIS A 51 7.16 -10.05 21.86
CA HIS A 51 7.34 -9.02 20.87
C HIS A 51 8.62 -9.40 20.13
N LEU A 52 8.44 -10.07 18.99
CA LEU A 52 9.48 -10.25 17.99
C LEU A 52 9.95 -8.85 17.58
N SER A 53 10.94 -8.32 18.30
CA SER A 53 11.55 -7.03 18.01
C SER A 53 12.13 -7.08 16.60
N LEU A 54 11.92 -6.02 15.81
CA LEU A 54 12.48 -5.92 14.46
C LEU A 54 14.00 -6.10 14.47
N LEU A 55 14.66 -5.64 15.53
CA LEU A 55 16.10 -5.81 15.73
C LEU A 55 16.46 -7.29 15.92
N SER A 56 15.68 -8.02 16.72
CA SER A 56 15.87 -9.47 16.94
C SER A 56 15.70 -10.25 15.64
N LEU A 57 14.63 -9.96 14.88
CA LEU A 57 14.38 -10.58 13.56
C LEU A 57 15.50 -10.27 12.56
N LYS A 58 16.01 -9.03 12.55
CA LYS A 58 17.12 -8.63 11.69
C LYS A 58 18.41 -9.35 12.07
N ASN A 59 18.73 -9.42 13.35
CA ASN A 59 19.93 -10.10 13.81
C ASN A 59 19.87 -11.60 13.49
N ASP A 60 18.71 -12.24 13.70
CA ASP A 60 18.52 -13.66 13.43
C ASP A 60 18.60 -13.99 11.92
N SER A 61 17.90 -13.22 11.07
CA SER A 61 17.97 -13.39 9.61
C SER A 61 19.36 -13.10 9.04
N MET A 62 20.06 -12.07 9.54
CA MET A 62 21.44 -11.78 9.14
C MET A 62 22.41 -12.87 9.59
N LEU A 63 22.26 -13.39 10.81
CA LEU A 63 23.10 -14.48 11.31
C LEU A 63 22.88 -15.76 10.50
N SER A 64 21.62 -16.10 10.23
CA SER A 64 21.28 -17.26 9.40
C SER A 64 21.80 -17.11 7.97
N TYR A 65 21.78 -15.92 7.39
CA TYR A 65 22.37 -15.62 6.08
C TYR A 65 23.90 -15.76 6.07
N ILE A 66 24.58 -15.27 7.10
CA ILE A 66 26.04 -15.42 7.23
C ILE A 66 26.40 -16.90 7.42
N GLN A 67 25.63 -17.63 8.23
CA GLN A 67 25.84 -19.05 8.44
C GLN A 67 25.69 -19.85 7.13
N SER A 68 24.65 -19.58 6.34
CA SER A 68 24.44 -20.28 5.06
C SER A 68 25.53 -19.96 4.03
N ILE A 69 25.99 -18.71 3.96
CA ILE A 69 27.13 -18.35 3.11
C ILE A 69 28.42 -18.99 3.59
N ALA A 70 28.66 -19.02 4.89
CA ALA A 70 29.85 -19.65 5.44
C ALA A 70 29.91 -21.14 5.07
N TYR A 71 28.79 -21.86 5.12
CA TYR A 71 28.75 -23.26 4.65
C TYR A 71 29.03 -23.40 3.16
N LEU A 72 28.44 -22.55 2.31
CA LEU A 72 28.71 -22.57 0.86
C LEU A 72 30.18 -22.27 0.55
N MET A 73 30.78 -21.28 1.24
CA MET A 73 32.20 -20.97 1.08
C MET A 73 33.09 -22.12 1.57
N LEU A 74 32.73 -22.78 2.67
CA LEU A 74 33.49 -23.93 3.17
C LEU A 74 33.51 -25.05 2.14
N GLU A 75 32.37 -25.35 1.55
CA GLU A 75 32.25 -26.38 0.54
C GLU A 75 32.97 -26.03 -0.77
N GLU A 76 32.85 -24.79 -1.25
CA GLU A 76 33.63 -24.33 -2.40
C GLU A 76 35.14 -24.50 -2.15
N ASN A 77 35.60 -24.26 -0.91
CA ASN A 77 36.99 -24.50 -0.54
C ASN A 77 37.33 -26.00 -0.44
N GLU A 78 36.45 -26.85 0.08
CA GLU A 78 36.66 -28.32 0.11
C GLU A 78 36.75 -28.90 -1.30
N VAL A 79 35.89 -28.44 -2.21
CA VAL A 79 35.91 -28.80 -3.64
C VAL A 79 37.21 -28.30 -4.30
N GLN A 80 37.67 -27.09 -3.99
CA GLN A 80 38.90 -26.51 -4.55
C GLN A 80 40.20 -27.11 -4.00
N ILE A 81 40.20 -27.57 -2.74
CA ILE A 81 41.36 -28.19 -2.08
C ILE A 81 41.59 -29.62 -2.58
N GLY A 82 40.67 -30.21 -3.33
CA GLY A 82 40.89 -31.50 -3.99
C GLY A 82 40.76 -32.69 -3.05
N ALA A 83 39.98 -32.56 -1.97
CA ALA A 83 39.54 -33.70 -1.17
C ALA A 83 38.39 -34.45 -1.89
N LYS A 84 38.64 -34.91 -3.13
CA LYS A 84 37.94 -36.10 -3.61
C LYS A 84 38.53 -37.25 -2.80
N VAL A 85 37.87 -37.59 -1.71
CA VAL A 85 38.09 -38.89 -1.07
C VAL A 85 37.74 -39.91 -2.15
N ASP A 86 38.77 -40.60 -2.64
CA ASP A 86 38.64 -41.70 -3.57
C ASP A 86 37.64 -42.73 -3.02
N ASP A 87 36.69 -43.12 -3.87
CA ASP A 87 35.91 -44.37 -3.92
C ASP A 87 35.20 -44.84 -2.62
N ASP A 88 33.90 -45.13 -2.77
CA ASP A 88 33.03 -45.93 -1.89
C ASP A 88 32.05 -45.20 -0.95
N SER A 89 31.11 -44.38 -1.49
CA SER A 89 29.70 -44.34 -1.01
C SER A 89 28.83 -43.37 -1.82
N ASP A 90 28.07 -43.89 -2.80
CA ASP A 90 27.07 -43.13 -3.57
C ASP A 90 26.00 -42.43 -2.68
N GLU A 91 25.82 -42.88 -1.44
CA GLU A 91 24.89 -42.27 -0.47
C GLU A 91 25.42 -40.96 0.15
N GLU A 92 26.74 -40.80 0.31
CA GLU A 92 27.32 -39.60 0.94
C GLU A 92 27.34 -38.42 -0.05
N GLU A 93 27.66 -38.65 -1.33
CA GLU A 93 27.59 -37.61 -2.37
C GLU A 93 26.17 -37.05 -2.54
N GLU A 94 25.12 -37.90 -2.45
CA GLU A 94 23.73 -37.44 -2.55
C GLU A 94 23.32 -36.60 -1.33
N THR A 95 23.83 -36.90 -0.12
CA THR A 95 23.57 -36.08 1.07
C THR A 95 24.26 -34.72 1.01
N ILE A 96 25.51 -34.66 0.53
CA ILE A 96 26.27 -33.41 0.37
C ILE A 96 25.57 -32.53 -0.68
N ALA A 97 25.18 -33.10 -1.83
CA ALA A 97 24.46 -32.38 -2.87
C ALA A 97 23.08 -31.84 -2.40
N ASN A 98 22.38 -32.59 -1.55
CA ASN A 98 21.12 -32.13 -0.95
C ASN A 98 21.34 -31.00 0.07
N ASP A 99 22.45 -31.05 0.81
CA ASP A 99 22.84 -29.98 1.74
C ASP A 99 23.27 -28.70 1.01
N ILE A 100 23.99 -28.78 -0.12
CA ILE A 100 24.28 -27.64 -1.02
C ILE A 100 22.99 -26.90 -1.35
N ASN A 101 22.06 -27.62 -1.97
CA ASN A 101 20.81 -27.06 -2.42
C ASN A 101 20.07 -26.39 -1.25
N LYS A 102 20.06 -27.03 -0.08
CA LYS A 102 19.43 -26.46 1.11
C LYS A 102 20.07 -25.15 1.57
N TYR A 103 21.40 -25.04 1.60
CA TYR A 103 22.08 -23.81 2.00
C TYR A 103 21.95 -22.70 0.94
N GLU A 104 21.95 -23.03 -0.36
CA GLU A 104 21.65 -22.10 -1.44
C GLU A 104 20.23 -21.52 -1.32
N TRP A 105 19.23 -22.39 -1.17
CA TRP A 105 17.84 -22.01 -0.98
C TRP A 105 17.66 -21.13 0.26
N ASN A 106 18.26 -21.52 1.40
CA ASN A 106 18.21 -20.73 2.63
C ASN A 106 18.88 -19.36 2.46
N THR A 107 19.98 -19.26 1.72
CA THR A 107 20.66 -18.00 1.43
C THR A 107 19.76 -17.06 0.63
N ILE A 108 19.08 -17.57 -0.40
CA ILE A 108 18.11 -16.81 -1.20
C ILE A 108 16.96 -16.34 -0.33
N VAL A 109 16.38 -17.24 0.48
CA VAL A 109 15.27 -16.92 1.38
C VAL A 109 15.67 -15.83 2.37
N GLN A 110 16.79 -15.97 3.08
CA GLN A 110 17.21 -14.97 4.06
C GLN A 110 17.52 -13.62 3.42
N LYS A 111 18.16 -13.60 2.24
CA LYS A 111 18.37 -12.36 1.49
C LYS A 111 17.04 -11.69 1.13
N THR A 112 16.06 -12.45 0.64
CA THR A 112 14.74 -11.91 0.32
C THR A 112 14.01 -11.38 1.56
N ILE A 113 14.15 -12.02 2.72
CA ILE A 113 13.58 -11.54 3.99
C ILE A 113 14.21 -10.19 4.37
N ILE A 114 15.54 -10.08 4.32
CA ILE A 114 16.25 -8.83 4.64
C ILE A 114 15.82 -7.70 3.70
N GLU A 115 15.77 -7.96 2.40
CA GLU A 115 15.48 -6.93 1.39
C GLU A 115 14.00 -6.55 1.30
N LYS A 116 13.10 -7.53 1.31
CA LYS A 116 11.67 -7.33 1.05
C LYS A 116 10.84 -7.24 2.32
N ALA A 117 11.20 -7.90 3.41
CA ALA A 117 10.41 -7.87 4.65
C ALA A 117 10.94 -6.83 5.63
N ILE A 118 12.23 -6.89 5.97
CA ILE A 118 12.80 -6.07 7.05
C ILE A 118 12.98 -4.61 6.61
N LYS A 119 13.62 -4.37 5.47
CA LYS A 119 13.95 -3.03 4.96
C LYS A 119 12.73 -2.07 4.82
N PRO A 120 11.55 -2.48 4.32
CA PRO A 120 10.40 -1.56 4.28
C PRO A 120 9.83 -1.27 5.67
N ILE A 121 9.91 -2.21 6.62
CA ILE A 121 9.46 -1.98 8.00
C ILE A 121 10.40 -0.99 8.69
N GLU A 122 11.71 -1.12 8.49
CA GLU A 122 12.70 -0.16 8.98
C GLU A 122 12.43 1.26 8.47
N LYS A 123 12.14 1.43 7.17
CA LYS A 123 11.78 2.74 6.60
C LYS A 123 10.53 3.33 7.23
N LYS A 124 9.52 2.51 7.51
CA LYS A 124 8.28 2.96 8.16
C LYS A 124 8.53 3.38 9.60
N LEU A 125 9.30 2.59 10.36
CA LEU A 125 9.67 2.92 11.73
C LEU A 125 10.55 4.17 11.79
N GLN A 126 11.53 4.30 10.90
CA GLN A 126 12.35 5.51 10.79
C GLN A 126 11.48 6.73 10.53
N TYR A 127 10.52 6.65 9.60
CA TYR A 127 9.59 7.75 9.34
C TYR A 127 8.73 8.09 10.57
N GLN A 128 8.25 7.08 11.29
CA GLN A 128 7.47 7.30 12.51
C GLN A 128 8.30 7.94 13.63
N LEU A 129 9.55 7.49 13.81
CA LEU A 129 10.49 8.10 14.76
C LEU A 129 10.84 9.53 14.35
N ASP A 130 11.13 9.79 13.09
CA ASP A 130 11.38 11.15 12.59
C ASP A 130 10.16 12.06 12.81
N LYS A 131 8.95 11.53 12.63
CA LYS A 131 7.72 12.26 12.90
C LYS A 131 7.56 12.55 14.40
N LEU A 132 7.82 11.56 15.25
CA LEU A 132 7.76 11.73 16.71
C LEU A 132 8.81 12.73 17.19
N CYS A 133 10.05 12.64 16.69
CA CYS A 133 11.10 13.61 16.96
C CYS A 133 10.68 15.01 16.51
N LYS A 134 10.09 15.18 15.32
CA LYS A 134 9.57 16.47 14.87
C LYS A 134 8.49 17.02 15.79
N VAL A 135 7.55 16.18 16.24
CA VAL A 135 6.51 16.59 17.21
C VAL A 135 7.18 17.02 18.52
N TYR A 136 8.10 16.22 19.05
CA TYR A 136 8.82 16.52 20.29
C TYR A 136 9.63 17.82 20.19
N TYR A 137 10.36 18.03 19.09
CA TYR A 137 11.11 19.26 18.85
C TYR A 137 10.18 20.48 18.72
N ASN A 138 9.04 20.34 18.03
CA ASN A 138 8.06 21.42 17.92
C ASN A 138 7.39 21.76 19.26
N GLU A 139 7.08 20.75 20.07
CA GLU A 139 6.54 20.95 21.43
C GLU A 139 7.57 21.59 22.35
N PHE A 140 8.82 21.14 22.29
CA PHE A 140 9.93 21.74 23.03
C PHE A 140 10.13 23.21 22.65
N GLU A 141 10.12 23.54 21.35
CA GLU A 141 10.16 24.93 20.88
C GLU A 141 8.96 25.76 21.37
N ARG A 142 7.76 25.17 21.40
CA ARG A 142 6.55 25.85 21.88
C ARG A 142 6.66 26.17 23.36
N LEU A 143 7.11 25.21 24.17
CA LEU A 143 7.35 25.41 25.61
C LEU A 143 8.42 26.47 25.87
N GLN A 144 9.52 26.47 25.10
CA GLN A 144 10.54 27.53 25.21
C GLN A 144 9.98 28.92 24.85
N LYS A 145 9.18 29.03 23.78
CA LYS A 145 8.52 30.30 23.40
C LYS A 145 7.51 30.76 24.46
N GLU A 146 6.85 29.84 25.14
CA GLU A 146 5.92 30.14 26.23
C GLU A 146 6.67 30.64 27.47
N GLN A 147 7.77 29.98 27.85
CA GLN A 147 8.65 30.45 28.94
C GLN A 147 9.21 31.83 28.65
N GLN A 148 9.73 32.09 27.44
CA GLN A 148 10.21 33.42 27.06
C GLN A 148 9.11 34.49 27.07
N LYS A 149 7.86 34.12 26.76
CA LYS A 149 6.72 35.04 26.86
C LYS A 149 6.35 35.32 28.32
N GLN A 150 6.42 34.32 29.19
CA GLN A 150 6.20 34.50 30.62
C GLN A 150 7.28 35.39 31.22
N GLU A 151 8.56 35.16 30.91
CA GLU A 151 9.68 36.00 31.34
C GLU A 151 9.55 37.46 30.85
N LYS A 152 9.12 37.66 29.59
CA LYS A 152 8.86 39.00 29.06
C LYS A 152 7.67 39.67 29.74
N LYS A 153 6.61 38.94 30.08
CA LYS A 153 5.47 39.49 30.83
C LYS A 153 5.91 39.91 32.24
N THR A 154 6.69 39.09 32.93
CA THR A 154 7.23 39.45 34.25
C THR A 154 8.18 40.65 34.22
N GLN A 155 8.95 40.84 33.14
CA GLN A 155 9.78 42.03 32.97
C GLN A 155 8.99 43.30 32.60
N ILE A 156 7.87 43.16 31.89
CA ILE A 156 7.00 44.30 31.56
C ILE A 156 6.20 44.79 32.78
N ASP A 157 5.90 43.91 33.73
CA ASP A 157 5.22 44.27 34.99
C ASP A 157 6.15 44.99 35.99
N GLU A 158 7.48 44.92 35.85
CA GLU A 158 8.42 45.72 36.67
C GLU A 158 8.59 47.17 36.17
N ASP A 159 8.26 47.46 34.90
CA ASP A 159 8.45 48.79 34.26
C ASP A 159 7.15 49.60 34.09
N LYS A 160 6.02 49.15 34.64
CA LYS A 160 4.74 49.89 34.63
C LYS A 160 4.11 49.97 36.01
N SER A 161 4.72 50.78 36.88
CA SER A 161 4.00 51.46 37.95
C SER A 161 3.28 52.68 37.35
N GLY A 162 1.97 52.57 37.14
CA GLY A 162 1.13 53.70 36.71
C GLY A 162 -0.25 53.32 36.18
N GLU A 163 -1.24 53.39 37.09
CA GLU A 163 -2.68 53.63 36.88
C GLU A 163 -3.58 52.54 36.23
N GLU A 164 -4.25 51.82 37.14
CA GLU A 164 -5.71 51.62 37.30
C GLU A 164 -6.62 51.14 36.14
N ASP A 165 -7.24 49.98 36.44
CA ASP A 165 -8.69 49.68 36.35
C ASP A 165 -9.30 49.10 35.06
N ASN A 166 -9.42 47.76 35.01
CA ASN A 166 -10.74 47.14 35.18
C ASN A 166 -10.65 45.64 35.48
N SER A 167 -11.21 45.31 36.64
CA SER A 167 -11.49 43.98 37.15
C SER A 167 -12.63 43.33 36.37
N ASP A 168 -12.38 42.16 35.78
CA ASP A 168 -13.40 41.12 35.66
C ASP A 168 -12.75 39.74 35.84
N SER A 169 -12.80 39.30 37.10
CA SER A 169 -12.40 37.97 37.55
C SER A 169 -13.65 37.11 37.63
N GLU A 170 -13.77 36.11 36.76
CA GLU A 170 -14.57 34.92 37.03
C GLU A 170 -13.74 33.66 36.75
N GLU A 171 -13.22 33.20 37.88
CA GLU A 171 -12.89 31.88 38.38
C GLU A 171 -12.87 30.63 37.45
N ASN A 172 -11.78 29.89 37.67
CA ASN A 172 -11.42 28.55 37.20
C ASN A 172 -12.56 27.52 37.08
N SER A 173 -12.58 26.82 35.94
CA SER A 173 -12.99 25.42 35.93
C SER A 173 -12.01 24.59 35.10
N SER A 174 -11.23 23.82 35.84
CA SER A 174 -10.45 22.67 35.39
C SER A 174 -11.39 21.64 34.76
N ASP A 175 -11.30 21.45 33.44
CA ASP A 175 -11.74 20.22 32.79
C ASP A 175 -10.82 19.92 31.59
N ASP A 176 -9.59 19.50 31.93
CA ASP A 176 -8.70 18.81 31.01
C ASP A 176 -9.04 17.31 31.04
N GLU A 177 -10.28 16.95 30.69
CA GLU A 177 -10.67 15.53 30.61
C GLU A 177 -11.91 15.25 29.73
N GLN A 178 -12.12 15.95 28.61
CA GLN A 178 -13.06 15.52 27.57
C GLN A 178 -12.45 15.46 26.16
N MET A 179 -11.82 14.32 25.91
CA MET A 179 -11.91 13.49 24.69
C MET A 179 -12.39 14.20 23.41
N TYR A 180 -11.42 14.43 22.51
CA TYR A 180 -11.48 14.17 21.07
C TYR A 180 -12.87 13.82 20.51
N LYS A 181 -13.69 14.83 20.22
CA LYS A 181 -14.82 14.74 19.29
C LYS A 181 -14.69 15.85 18.25
N PRO A 182 -14.61 15.55 16.94
CA PRO A 182 -14.62 16.59 15.92
C PRO A 182 -16.00 17.24 15.92
N ASN A 183 -16.02 18.55 16.20
CA ASN A 183 -17.22 19.36 16.26
C ASN A 183 -17.69 19.67 14.83
N ILE A 184 -18.59 18.86 14.27
CA ILE A 184 -19.11 18.96 12.88
C ILE A 184 -20.03 20.19 12.69
N GLU A 185 -20.47 20.83 13.77
CA GLU A 185 -21.48 21.90 13.71
C GLU A 185 -20.92 23.28 13.35
N THR A 186 -19.62 23.52 13.58
CA THR A 186 -18.96 24.77 13.17
C THR A 186 -18.62 24.78 11.68
N GLU A 187 -18.48 23.62 11.04
CA GLU A 187 -18.20 23.51 9.61
C GLU A 187 -19.44 23.79 8.75
N THR A 188 -20.64 23.38 9.16
CA THR A 188 -21.87 23.58 8.37
C THR A 188 -22.31 25.04 8.23
N LYS A 189 -21.87 25.93 9.13
CA LYS A 189 -22.10 27.38 9.02
C LYS A 189 -21.09 28.07 8.09
N ILE A 190 -19.90 27.49 7.94
CA ILE A 190 -18.87 27.97 7.01
C ILE A 190 -19.23 27.55 5.57
N PHE A 191 -19.86 26.39 5.37
CA PHE A 191 -20.28 25.91 4.05
C PHE A 191 -21.55 26.59 3.49
N LYS A 192 -22.46 27.10 4.34
CA LYS A 192 -23.67 27.82 3.87
C LYS A 192 -23.37 29.20 3.28
N ASN A 193 -22.28 29.85 3.71
CA ASN A 193 -21.89 31.17 3.23
C ASN A 193 -20.90 31.13 2.04
N ARG A 194 -20.50 29.93 1.60
CA ARG A 194 -19.59 29.73 0.46
C ARG A 194 -20.33 29.39 -0.84
N ALA A 195 -21.55 28.83 -0.75
CA ALA A 195 -22.36 28.47 -1.91
C ALA A 195 -23.03 29.66 -2.63
N SER A 196 -23.12 30.83 -1.99
CA SER A 196 -23.70 32.06 -2.58
C SER A 196 -22.66 33.10 -3.01
N ARG A 197 -21.35 32.77 -2.97
CA ARG A 197 -20.25 33.63 -3.46
C ARG A 197 -19.43 33.00 -4.59
N MET A 198 -19.83 31.83 -5.07
CA MET A 198 -19.10 31.08 -6.13
C MET A 198 -19.67 31.28 -7.54
N ASP A 199 -20.74 32.06 -7.73
CA ASP A 199 -21.30 32.39 -9.06
C ASP A 199 -20.85 33.77 -9.60
N GLU A 200 -20.03 34.53 -8.86
CA GLU A 200 -19.53 35.86 -9.28
C GLU A 200 -17.99 36.00 -9.19
N ALA A 201 -17.25 34.88 -9.07
CA ALA A 201 -15.79 34.90 -8.90
C ALA A 201 -15.03 34.06 -9.97
N GLU A 202 -15.62 33.86 -11.15
CA GLU A 202 -14.96 33.29 -12.34
C GLU A 202 -14.85 34.28 -13.52
N GLY A 203 -15.04 35.57 -13.27
CA GLY A 203 -14.61 36.65 -14.15
C GLY A 203 -13.65 37.55 -13.36
N GLU A 204 -12.56 37.98 -13.99
CA GLU A 204 -11.58 38.94 -13.44
C GLU A 204 -10.47 38.37 -12.53
N ARG A 205 -9.69 37.42 -13.05
CA ARG A 205 -8.24 37.34 -12.75
C ARG A 205 -7.42 37.01 -14.00
N GLU A 206 -7.62 37.82 -15.04
CA GLU A 206 -6.56 38.10 -16.00
C GLU A 206 -5.98 39.45 -15.59
N GLU A 207 -4.97 39.41 -14.71
CA GLU A 207 -4.20 40.61 -14.38
C GLU A 207 -3.62 41.17 -15.68
N GLN A 208 -4.03 42.41 -15.97
CA GLN A 208 -3.50 43.19 -17.06
C GLN A 208 -1.99 43.29 -16.89
N ILE A 209 -1.25 42.59 -17.75
CA ILE A 209 0.12 42.98 -18.06
C ILE A 209 -0.01 44.38 -18.66
N SER A 210 0.26 45.40 -17.84
CA SER A 210 0.21 46.77 -18.29
C SER A 210 1.21 46.92 -19.44
N LYS A 211 0.81 47.56 -20.53
CA LYS A 211 1.67 47.77 -21.72
C LYS A 211 2.96 48.55 -21.41
N GLN A 212 3.15 49.02 -20.17
CA GLN A 212 4.33 49.72 -19.71
C GLN A 212 5.51 48.78 -19.39
N ASP A 213 5.26 47.52 -19.03
CA ASP A 213 6.34 46.59 -18.64
C ASP A 213 7.08 45.96 -19.84
N ILE A 214 6.42 45.91 -21.01
CA ILE A 214 7.00 45.38 -22.26
C ILE A 214 8.09 46.32 -22.82
N VAL A 215 8.05 47.61 -22.44
CA VAL A 215 9.06 48.61 -22.86
C VAL A 215 10.33 48.54 -22.00
N SER A 216 10.27 47.96 -20.80
CA SER A 216 11.36 47.97 -19.82
C SER A 216 12.41 46.85 -20.02
N GLY A 217 12.15 45.85 -20.86
CA GLY A 217 13.12 44.81 -21.24
C GLY A 217 13.63 43.93 -20.09
N LYS A 218 13.10 44.09 -18.87
CA LYS A 218 13.50 43.33 -17.68
C LYS A 218 12.51 42.20 -17.46
N TYR A 219 12.93 40.97 -17.76
CA TYR A 219 12.17 39.76 -17.49
C TYR A 219 11.94 39.59 -15.98
N GLN A 220 10.68 39.54 -15.56
CA GLN A 220 10.30 39.10 -14.22
C GLN A 220 9.76 37.66 -14.31
N PRO A 221 10.34 36.70 -13.55
CA PRO A 221 9.83 35.34 -13.54
C PRO A 221 8.46 35.29 -12.86
N ILE A 222 7.57 34.44 -13.40
CA ILE A 222 6.24 34.19 -12.85
C ILE A 222 6.40 33.55 -11.47
N LYS A 223 5.83 34.20 -10.45
CA LYS A 223 5.80 33.66 -9.08
C LYS A 223 4.74 32.58 -9.00
N VAL A 224 5.15 31.32 -9.04
CA VAL A 224 4.26 30.16 -8.86
C VAL A 224 3.98 29.99 -7.37
N SER A 225 2.74 30.20 -6.92
CA SER A 225 2.34 29.89 -5.54
C SER A 225 2.44 28.37 -5.33
N GLN A 226 3.22 27.95 -4.34
CA GLN A 226 3.52 26.53 -4.01
C GLN A 226 2.32 25.72 -3.49
N ASN A 227 1.09 26.22 -3.63
CA ASN A 227 -0.11 25.60 -3.08
C ASN A 227 -1.00 25.03 -4.20
N ILE A 228 -0.43 24.21 -5.08
CA ILE A 228 -1.24 23.21 -5.79
C ILE A 228 -1.10 21.94 -4.98
N GLN A 229 -1.88 21.84 -3.91
CA GLN A 229 -2.10 20.55 -3.28
C GLN A 229 -2.72 19.67 -4.38
N PHE A 230 -2.05 18.57 -4.75
CA PHE A 230 -2.71 17.51 -5.50
C PHE A 230 -3.82 17.01 -4.59
N GLU A 231 -5.03 17.54 -4.81
CA GLU A 231 -6.21 17.07 -4.12
C GLU A 231 -6.46 15.66 -4.63
N ASP A 232 -5.98 14.65 -3.91
CA ASP A 232 -6.42 13.27 -4.04
C ASP A 232 -7.86 13.17 -3.49
N LYS A 233 -8.77 13.93 -4.12
CA LYS A 233 -10.19 13.90 -3.82
C LYS A 233 -10.75 12.68 -4.52
N PHE A 234 -10.74 11.57 -3.79
CA PHE A 234 -11.55 10.42 -4.12
C PHE A 234 -13.03 10.83 -4.12
N ASP A 235 -13.53 11.23 -5.28
CA ASP A 235 -14.92 11.59 -5.48
C ASP A 235 -15.79 10.33 -5.59
N TYR A 236 -16.25 9.81 -4.46
CA TYR A 236 -17.15 8.66 -4.38
C TYR A 236 -18.42 8.79 -5.26
N ASN A 237 -18.85 10.02 -5.55
CA ASN A 237 -19.98 10.29 -6.43
C ASN A 237 -19.64 10.21 -7.93
N ALA A 238 -18.38 10.42 -8.32
CA ALA A 238 -17.93 10.30 -9.71
C ALA A 238 -18.05 8.84 -10.18
N ASP A 239 -17.61 7.88 -9.38
CA ASP A 239 -17.67 6.44 -9.69
C ASP A 239 -19.10 5.92 -9.82
N LYS A 240 -20.01 6.41 -8.98
CA LYS A 240 -21.44 6.08 -9.07
C LYS A 240 -22.05 6.55 -10.38
N ASN A 241 -21.62 7.70 -10.88
CA ASN A 241 -22.11 8.25 -12.14
C ASN A 241 -21.47 7.53 -13.34
N ALA A 242 -20.21 7.07 -13.23
CA ALA A 242 -19.57 6.24 -14.24
C ALA A 242 -20.34 4.93 -14.49
N LYS A 243 -20.77 4.24 -13.42
CA LYS A 243 -21.57 3.01 -13.54
C LYS A 243 -22.93 3.22 -14.23
N LYS A 244 -23.53 4.42 -14.12
CA LYS A 244 -24.82 4.74 -14.77
C LYS A 244 -24.69 4.93 -16.28
N ASN A 245 -23.55 5.47 -16.72
CA ASN A 245 -23.29 5.75 -18.13
C ASN A 245 -22.71 4.54 -18.89
N LYS A 246 -22.31 3.49 -18.17
CA LYS A 246 -21.77 2.27 -18.77
C LYS A 246 -22.86 1.49 -19.52
N LEU A 247 -22.70 1.38 -20.85
CA LEU A 247 -23.55 0.60 -21.74
C LEU A 247 -22.81 -0.66 -22.17
N GLN A 248 -23.47 -1.81 -22.07
CA GLN A 248 -22.88 -3.11 -22.42
C GLN A 248 -22.46 -3.18 -23.89
N SER A 249 -23.31 -2.74 -24.82
CA SER A 249 -23.00 -2.76 -26.26
C SER A 249 -21.83 -1.85 -26.64
N MET A 250 -21.61 -0.75 -25.92
CA MET A 250 -20.45 0.13 -26.16
C MET A 250 -19.18 -0.51 -25.60
N GLU A 251 -19.26 -1.19 -24.46
CA GLU A 251 -18.11 -1.87 -23.87
C GLU A 251 -17.65 -3.05 -24.71
N GLU A 252 -18.58 -3.83 -25.25
CA GLU A 252 -18.30 -4.92 -26.20
C GLU A 252 -17.62 -4.39 -27.46
N TYR A 253 -18.14 -3.30 -28.06
CA TYR A 253 -17.47 -2.64 -29.18
C TYR A 253 -16.06 -2.15 -28.82
N LEU A 254 -15.88 -1.58 -27.63
CA LEU A 254 -14.57 -1.14 -27.17
C LEU A 254 -13.62 -2.31 -26.90
N GLN A 255 -14.13 -3.47 -26.51
CA GLN A 255 -13.37 -4.71 -26.36
C GLN A 255 -12.89 -5.19 -27.73
N GLU A 256 -13.78 -5.27 -28.71
CA GLU A 256 -13.46 -5.71 -30.08
C GLU A 256 -12.48 -4.76 -30.79
N MET A 257 -12.60 -3.45 -30.55
CA MET A 257 -11.67 -2.45 -31.10
C MET A 257 -10.31 -2.42 -30.37
N GLN A 258 -10.21 -3.04 -29.20
CA GLN A 258 -8.95 -3.10 -28.46
C GLN A 258 -8.14 -4.32 -28.90
N ASP A 259 -6.91 -4.07 -29.33
CA ASP A 259 -5.93 -5.12 -29.68
C ASP A 259 -5.29 -5.77 -28.44
N LYS A 260 -6.02 -5.84 -27.33
CA LYS A 260 -5.53 -6.41 -26.06
C LYS A 260 -6.18 -7.77 -25.86
N PRO A 261 -5.41 -8.80 -25.46
CA PRO A 261 -6.00 -10.09 -25.18
C PRO A 261 -6.96 -10.00 -23.98
N GLU A 262 -8.10 -10.65 -24.12
CA GLU A 262 -9.10 -10.75 -23.08
C GLU A 262 -8.80 -11.93 -22.15
N TRP A 263 -9.03 -11.74 -20.85
CA TRP A 263 -8.88 -12.78 -19.86
C TRP A 263 -10.16 -13.61 -19.76
N GLU A 264 -10.32 -14.54 -20.70
CA GLU A 264 -11.41 -15.51 -20.67
C GLU A 264 -11.18 -16.59 -19.61
N SER A 265 -12.26 -17.07 -19.00
CA SER A 265 -12.19 -18.18 -18.05
C SER A 265 -12.15 -19.51 -18.79
N SER A 266 -11.60 -20.55 -18.16
CA SER A 266 -11.67 -21.92 -18.68
C SER A 266 -13.13 -22.34 -18.93
N ILE A 267 -13.36 -23.09 -20.01
CA ILE A 267 -14.69 -23.49 -20.52
C ILE A 267 -15.54 -24.19 -19.46
N GLY A 268 -14.92 -24.84 -18.46
CA GLY A 268 -15.64 -25.51 -17.36
C GLY A 268 -15.92 -24.63 -16.12
N ALA A 269 -15.21 -23.52 -15.95
CA ALA A 269 -15.26 -22.70 -14.73
C ALA A 269 -16.43 -21.69 -14.72
N ASN A 270 -16.93 -21.34 -15.90
CA ASN A 270 -18.06 -20.42 -16.09
C ASN A 270 -19.45 -21.07 -15.85
N LEU A 271 -19.51 -22.35 -15.50
CA LEU A 271 -20.77 -23.07 -15.26
C LEU A 271 -21.29 -22.81 -13.83
N GLN A 272 -22.54 -22.35 -13.68
CA GLN A 272 -23.07 -21.95 -12.36
C GLN A 272 -23.61 -23.12 -11.52
N LYS A 273 -24.31 -24.08 -12.12
CA LYS A 273 -24.90 -25.25 -11.45
C LYS A 273 -24.91 -26.45 -12.37
N SER A 274 -24.10 -27.45 -12.06
CA SER A 274 -24.19 -28.77 -12.70
C SER A 274 -25.45 -29.49 -12.19
N GLY A 275 -26.41 -29.80 -13.07
CA GLY A 275 -27.39 -30.87 -12.82
C GLY A 275 -28.87 -30.55 -12.60
N LYS A 276 -29.34 -29.29 -12.52
CA LYS A 276 -30.80 -29.01 -12.42
C LYS A 276 -31.24 -27.89 -13.37
N LYS A 277 -31.72 -28.34 -14.55
CA LYS A 277 -32.40 -27.57 -15.61
C LYS A 277 -31.52 -26.48 -16.23
N SER A 278 -31.07 -26.75 -17.45
CA SER A 278 -30.23 -25.94 -18.34
C SER A 278 -28.84 -25.61 -17.79
N MET A 279 -27.79 -25.98 -18.53
CA MET A 279 -26.42 -25.48 -18.33
C MET A 279 -26.44 -23.96 -18.50
N SER A 280 -26.66 -23.23 -17.41
CA SER A 280 -26.58 -21.77 -17.43
C SER A 280 -25.11 -21.40 -17.30
N LEU A 281 -24.54 -20.94 -18.41
CA LEU A 281 -23.25 -20.24 -18.40
C LEU A 281 -23.45 -18.91 -17.67
N LYS A 282 -22.45 -18.53 -16.87
CA LYS A 282 -22.41 -17.23 -16.20
C LYS A 282 -22.13 -16.15 -17.24
N SER A 283 -22.90 -15.07 -17.17
CA SER A 283 -22.61 -13.88 -17.98
C SER A 283 -21.29 -13.22 -17.56
N GLN A 284 -20.58 -12.60 -18.51
CA GLN A 284 -19.35 -11.84 -18.28
C GLN A 284 -19.50 -10.83 -17.12
N HIS A 285 -20.66 -10.18 -16.99
CA HIS A 285 -20.94 -9.28 -15.86
C HIS A 285 -20.96 -10.01 -14.51
N VAL A 286 -21.54 -11.21 -14.47
CA VAL A 286 -21.58 -12.04 -13.26
C VAL A 286 -20.17 -12.51 -12.91
N MET A 287 -19.36 -12.86 -13.91
CA MET A 287 -17.98 -13.29 -13.71
C MET A 287 -17.10 -12.18 -13.16
N ASN A 288 -17.19 -10.96 -13.72
CA ASN A 288 -16.45 -9.82 -13.20
C ASN A 288 -16.84 -9.48 -11.75
N LYS A 289 -18.12 -9.62 -11.40
CA LYS A 289 -18.59 -9.40 -10.02
C LYS A 289 -18.15 -10.50 -9.05
N GLU A 290 -18.07 -11.75 -9.50
CA GLU A 290 -17.52 -12.84 -8.69
C GLU A 290 -16.02 -12.62 -8.45
N ARG A 291 -15.26 -12.21 -9.48
CA ARG A 291 -13.85 -11.82 -9.34
C ARG A 291 -13.64 -10.68 -8.35
N GLU A 292 -14.44 -9.62 -8.42
CA GLU A 292 -14.39 -8.49 -7.46
C GLU A 292 -14.70 -8.96 -6.02
N LEU A 293 -15.59 -9.95 -5.88
CA LEU A 293 -15.90 -10.54 -4.57
C LEU A 293 -14.73 -11.39 -4.07
N ASP A 294 -14.16 -12.25 -4.90
CA ASP A 294 -13.02 -13.09 -4.54
C ASP A 294 -11.81 -12.23 -4.15
N GLU A 295 -11.51 -11.17 -4.92
CA GLU A 295 -10.48 -10.18 -4.61
C GLU A 295 -10.74 -9.48 -3.26
N TYR A 296 -11.98 -9.11 -2.98
CA TYR A 296 -12.36 -8.53 -1.68
C TYR A 296 -12.19 -9.53 -0.52
N GLU A 297 -12.55 -10.80 -0.72
CA GLU A 297 -12.42 -11.85 0.30
C GLU A 297 -10.96 -12.20 0.57
N GLU A 298 -10.10 -12.19 -0.46
CA GLU A 298 -8.66 -12.45 -0.35
C GLU A 298 -7.91 -11.27 0.28
N THR A 299 -8.25 -10.03 -0.11
CA THR A 299 -7.63 -8.82 0.45
C THR A 299 -7.98 -8.60 1.91
N ASN A 300 -9.23 -8.90 2.31
CA ASN A 300 -9.72 -8.69 3.67
C ASN A 300 -9.75 -9.96 4.52
N PHE A 301 -9.44 -11.13 3.96
CA PHE A 301 -9.51 -12.44 4.61
C PHE A 301 -10.84 -12.74 5.33
N ILE A 302 -11.95 -12.18 4.82
CA ILE A 302 -13.29 -12.32 5.40
C ILE A 302 -14.23 -12.82 4.31
N ARG A 303 -14.94 -13.92 4.58
CA ARG A 303 -16.00 -14.42 3.68
C ARG A 303 -17.27 -13.58 3.77
N LEU A 304 -17.81 -13.19 2.62
CA LEU A 304 -19.07 -12.48 2.56
C LEU A 304 -20.24 -13.47 2.63
N ASN A 305 -21.15 -13.24 3.57
CA ASN A 305 -22.38 -13.99 3.66
C ASN A 305 -23.27 -13.70 2.44
N ARG A 306 -23.21 -14.56 1.42
CA ARG A 306 -24.02 -14.49 0.18
C ARG A 306 -25.53 -14.54 0.44
N ASN A 307 -25.93 -14.91 1.66
CA ASN A 307 -27.31 -15.08 2.10
C ASN A 307 -27.80 -13.97 3.06
N SER A 308 -26.91 -13.13 3.58
CA SER A 308 -27.25 -12.08 4.54
C SER A 308 -26.15 -11.01 4.59
N LEU A 309 -26.28 -9.95 3.78
CA LEU A 309 -25.51 -8.73 4.05
C LEU A 309 -25.95 -8.12 5.40
N PRO A 310 -25.02 -7.59 6.21
CA PRO A 310 -25.35 -6.86 7.43
C PRO A 310 -26.34 -5.71 7.16
N GLY A 311 -27.38 -5.59 7.99
CA GLY A 311 -28.33 -4.46 7.91
C GLY A 311 -29.46 -4.60 6.88
N GLN A 312 -29.59 -5.72 6.17
CA GLN A 312 -30.71 -5.94 5.23
C GLN A 312 -31.58 -7.15 5.59
N ASN A 313 -32.89 -6.97 5.44
CA ASN A 313 -33.89 -8.01 5.71
C ASN A 313 -33.67 -9.24 4.80
N ASN A 314 -33.50 -10.43 5.38
CA ASN A 314 -33.34 -11.72 4.68
C ASN A 314 -34.40 -11.96 3.58
N LYS A 315 -35.63 -11.45 3.78
CA LYS A 315 -36.73 -11.52 2.80
C LYS A 315 -36.48 -10.70 1.53
N ALA A 316 -35.93 -9.49 1.67
CA ALA A 316 -35.65 -8.59 0.54
C ALA A 316 -34.53 -9.13 -0.34
N GLN A 317 -33.47 -9.69 0.27
CA GLN A 317 -32.37 -10.32 -0.47
C GLN A 317 -32.82 -11.59 -1.20
N LYS A 318 -33.65 -12.42 -0.58
CA LYS A 318 -34.25 -13.59 -1.24
C LYS A 318 -35.08 -13.17 -2.45
N LYS A 319 -35.83 -12.06 -2.36
CA LYS A 319 -36.59 -11.50 -3.48
C LYS A 319 -35.66 -11.00 -4.59
N LEU A 320 -34.62 -10.23 -4.25
CA LEU A 320 -33.66 -9.71 -5.22
C LEU A 320 -32.92 -10.83 -5.97
N ARG A 321 -32.49 -11.88 -5.26
CA ARG A 321 -31.83 -13.05 -5.86
C ARG A 321 -32.76 -13.81 -6.80
N LYS A 322 -34.00 -14.05 -6.38
CA LYS A 322 -35.01 -14.69 -7.24
C LYS A 322 -35.31 -13.84 -8.48
N GLN A 323 -35.45 -12.52 -8.31
CA GLN A 323 -35.66 -11.61 -9.43
C GLN A 323 -34.48 -11.63 -10.40
N LYS A 324 -33.24 -11.63 -9.88
CA LYS A 324 -32.03 -11.76 -10.69
C LYS A 324 -32.01 -13.10 -11.43
N GLU A 325 -32.25 -14.21 -10.74
CA GLU A 325 -32.29 -15.55 -11.36
C GLU A 325 -33.36 -15.65 -12.46
N LEU A 326 -34.53 -15.04 -12.25
CA LEU A 326 -35.58 -14.98 -13.28
C LEU A 326 -35.15 -14.13 -14.47
N ARG A 327 -34.53 -12.96 -14.23
CA ARG A 327 -33.99 -12.12 -15.29
C ARG A 327 -32.93 -12.86 -16.09
N ASP A 328 -32.00 -13.52 -15.41
CA ASP A 328 -30.90 -14.25 -16.02
C ASP A 328 -31.46 -15.40 -16.88
N ARG A 329 -32.48 -16.14 -16.40
CA ARG A 329 -33.13 -17.19 -17.22
C ARG A 329 -33.83 -16.67 -18.48
N VAL A 330 -34.35 -15.45 -18.45
CA VAL A 330 -35.09 -14.87 -19.59
C VAL A 330 -34.16 -14.20 -20.59
N ASN A 331 -33.06 -13.61 -20.11
CA ASN A 331 -32.22 -12.74 -20.93
C ASN A 331 -30.81 -13.28 -21.17
N VAL A 332 -30.28 -14.15 -20.32
CA VAL A 332 -28.96 -14.75 -20.50
C VAL A 332 -29.13 -16.05 -21.26
N ILE A 333 -28.57 -16.10 -22.47
CA ILE A 333 -28.62 -17.27 -23.35
C ILE A 333 -27.17 -17.63 -23.67
N ALA A 334 -26.78 -18.88 -23.40
CA ALA A 334 -25.42 -19.37 -23.64
C ALA A 334 -24.29 -18.54 -22.99
N GLY A 335 -24.58 -17.79 -21.92
CA GLY A 335 -23.59 -16.94 -21.25
C GLY A 335 -23.55 -15.50 -21.76
N GLU A 336 -24.26 -15.17 -22.82
CA GLU A 336 -24.41 -13.80 -23.32
C GLU A 336 -25.71 -13.19 -22.79
N ASP A 337 -25.70 -11.90 -22.43
CA ASP A 337 -26.90 -11.18 -21.94
C ASP A 337 -27.57 -10.39 -23.07
N PHE A 338 -28.74 -10.89 -23.52
CA PHE A 338 -29.57 -10.28 -24.55
C PHE A 338 -30.57 -9.25 -24.01
N SER A 339 -30.56 -8.94 -22.70
CA SER A 339 -31.47 -7.93 -22.13
C SER A 339 -31.25 -6.53 -22.71
N ILE A 340 -30.11 -6.28 -23.34
CA ILE A 340 -29.78 -5.02 -24.02
C ILE A 340 -30.85 -4.66 -25.07
N PHE A 341 -31.32 -5.67 -25.81
CA PHE A 341 -32.25 -5.50 -26.93
C PHE A 341 -33.71 -5.39 -26.48
N ASN A 342 -34.04 -5.96 -25.32
CA ASN A 342 -35.40 -5.96 -24.77
C ASN A 342 -35.78 -4.66 -24.03
N ASN A 343 -34.93 -3.64 -24.06
CA ASN A 343 -35.20 -2.32 -23.47
C ASN A 343 -36.21 -1.53 -24.32
N SER A 344 -37.50 -1.90 -24.24
CA SER A 344 -38.60 -1.15 -24.83
C SER A 344 -39.45 -0.46 -23.73
N GLY A 345 -40.06 0.70 -24.04
CA GLY A 345 -40.88 1.46 -23.07
C GLY A 345 -40.10 2.34 -22.08
N ALA A 346 -40.60 2.45 -20.84
CA ALA A 346 -40.08 3.34 -19.79
C ALA A 346 -38.66 3.01 -19.29
N GLN A 347 -38.14 1.82 -19.61
CA GLN A 347 -36.77 1.40 -19.30
C GLN A 347 -35.80 1.56 -20.48
N LYS A 348 -36.20 2.27 -21.55
CA LYS A 348 -35.32 2.63 -22.67
C LYS A 348 -34.13 3.47 -22.19
N ARG A 349 -33.00 2.81 -21.93
CA ARG A 349 -31.69 3.48 -21.90
C ARG A 349 -31.31 3.79 -23.35
N LYS A 350 -31.53 5.05 -23.76
CA LYS A 350 -31.11 5.51 -25.09
C LYS A 350 -29.59 5.47 -25.17
N PHE A 351 -29.05 4.82 -26.20
CA PHE A 351 -27.61 4.82 -26.50
C PHE A 351 -27.04 6.25 -26.53
N GLU A 352 -27.80 7.16 -27.13
CA GLU A 352 -27.52 8.59 -27.22
C GLU A 352 -27.34 9.26 -25.83
N GLY A 353 -28.02 8.80 -24.77
CA GLY A 353 -27.92 9.39 -23.43
C GLY A 353 -26.56 9.19 -22.76
N SER A 354 -25.86 8.11 -23.09
CA SER A 354 -24.51 7.81 -22.57
C SER A 354 -23.41 8.30 -23.55
N THR A 355 -23.68 8.21 -24.85
CA THR A 355 -22.67 8.42 -25.89
C THR A 355 -22.73 9.80 -26.54
N THR A 356 -23.74 10.61 -26.23
CA THR A 356 -23.84 11.93 -26.85
C THR A 356 -22.58 12.73 -26.63
N ARG A 357 -22.26 13.51 -27.66
CA ARG A 357 -21.40 14.69 -27.65
C ARG A 357 -21.95 15.76 -26.69
N GLY A 358 -22.25 15.36 -25.46
CA GLY A 358 -23.40 15.71 -24.64
C GLY A 358 -23.07 16.42 -23.34
N GLY A 359 -21.94 16.02 -22.75
CA GLY A 359 -21.50 16.46 -21.43
C GLY A 359 -20.56 17.66 -21.47
N ASN A 360 -19.77 17.79 -20.41
CA ASN A 360 -18.89 18.93 -20.13
C ASN A 360 -17.88 19.28 -21.24
N LYS A 361 -17.64 18.36 -22.19
CA LYS A 361 -16.73 18.54 -23.34
C LYS A 361 -17.44 18.92 -24.65
N LYS A 362 -18.71 19.34 -24.57
CA LYS A 362 -19.43 19.97 -25.69
C LYS A 362 -18.70 21.24 -26.11
N PRO A 363 -18.24 21.36 -27.38
CA PRO A 363 -17.66 22.62 -27.84
C PRO A 363 -18.78 23.67 -27.89
N LYS A 364 -18.74 24.62 -26.95
CA LYS A 364 -19.75 25.68 -26.81
C LYS A 364 -19.55 26.74 -27.89
N GLY A 365 -18.29 27.02 -28.26
CA GLY A 365 -17.93 27.99 -29.29
C GLY A 365 -17.48 27.38 -30.62
N ALA A 366 -17.49 28.20 -31.68
CA ALA A 366 -16.91 27.84 -32.98
C ALA A 366 -15.39 27.57 -32.87
N TRP A 367 -14.71 28.30 -31.98
CA TRP A 367 -13.29 28.12 -31.68
C TRP A 367 -13.00 26.75 -31.04
N ASP A 368 -13.83 26.29 -30.10
CA ASP A 368 -13.70 24.95 -29.49
C ASP A 368 -13.90 23.84 -30.52
N ARG A 369 -14.81 24.05 -31.49
CA ARG A 369 -15.03 23.13 -32.60
C ARG A 369 -13.81 23.08 -33.53
N ALA A 370 -13.22 24.24 -33.82
CA ALA A 370 -12.01 24.33 -34.63
C ALA A 370 -10.83 23.64 -33.94
N LYS A 371 -10.62 23.90 -32.64
CA LYS A 371 -9.58 23.26 -31.81
C LYS A 371 -9.72 21.74 -31.70
N LYS A 372 -10.94 21.21 -31.73
CA LYS A 372 -11.17 19.76 -31.69
C LYS A 372 -10.90 19.08 -33.04
N ARG A 373 -10.96 19.84 -34.14
CA ARG A 373 -10.74 19.33 -35.50
C ARG A 373 -9.27 19.34 -35.90
N LEU A 374 -8.53 20.33 -35.41
CA LEU A 374 -7.07 20.35 -35.39
C LEU A 374 -6.58 19.24 -34.45
#